data_AF-A0A1C5E4K5-F1
#
_entry.id   AF-A0A1C5E4K5-F1
#
_cell.length_a   1.000
_cell.length_b   1.000
_cell.length_c   1.000
_cell.angle_alpha   90.00
_cell.angle_beta   90.00
_cell.angle_gamma   90.00
#
_symmetry.space_group_name_H-M   'P 1'
#
loop_
_entity.id
_entity.type
_entity.pdbx_description
1 polymer ?
#
loop_
_entity_poly.entity_id
_entity_poly.type
_entity_poly.pdbx_seq_one_letter_code
_entity_poly.pdbx_strand_id
1 'polypeptide(L)'
;MASRPVYLAVGVDMDGCKDVRDVCIVACDGLKGLPDAVTATWPKATVQACVIHLIRASLRFASKQHHAKPVAELKAICTAPTEQAAEQALADFASGELGQRYPAIVRTWQAANHVAPHWEKALNQFSLFFEDQLNTK
;
A
#
# COMPACT_ATOMS: atom_id res chain seq x y z
N MET A 1 -20.02 3.92 7.55
CA MET A 1 -19.22 4.73 6.61
C MET A 1 -18.62 3.76 5.60
N ALA A 2 -19.21 3.64 4.40
CA ALA A 2 -18.70 2.73 3.38
C ALA A 2 -17.42 3.35 2.78
N SER A 3 -16.30 2.63 2.85
CA SER A 3 -15.06 2.99 2.17
C SER A 3 -15.35 3.13 0.68
N ARG A 4 -15.20 4.33 0.12
CA ARG A 4 -15.26 4.52 -1.34
C ARG A 4 -13.95 3.96 -1.90
N PRO A 5 -13.97 2.96 -2.79
CA PRO A 5 -12.74 2.45 -3.37
C PRO A 5 -12.08 3.56 -4.20
N VAL A 6 -10.83 3.87 -3.86
CA VAL A 6 -9.98 4.76 -4.67
C VAL A 6 -9.13 3.87 -5.55
N TYR A 7 -9.42 3.85 -6.84
CA TYR A 7 -8.62 3.16 -7.84
C TYR A 7 -7.50 4.08 -8.30
N LEU A 8 -6.26 3.72 -8.00
CA LEU A 8 -5.08 4.42 -8.50
C LEU A 8 -4.44 3.57 -9.59
N ALA A 9 -4.70 3.94 -10.84
CA ALA A 9 -3.97 3.44 -11.99
C ALA A 9 -2.79 4.38 -12.24
N VAL A 10 -1.56 3.87 -12.16
CA VAL A 10 -0.37 4.62 -12.58
C VAL A 10 0.18 3.95 -13.83
N GLY A 11 0.19 4.73 -14.92
CA GLY A 11 0.53 4.29 -16.27
C GLY A 11 -0.72 3.94 -17.08
N VAL A 12 -1.42 4.96 -17.58
CA VAL A 12 -2.47 4.82 -18.59
C VAL A 12 -1.89 5.38 -19.89
N ASP A 13 -1.68 4.54 -20.90
CA ASP A 13 -1.41 5.03 -22.25
C ASP A 13 -2.70 5.68 -22.78
N MET A 14 -2.77 7.00 -22.68
CA MET A 14 -3.92 7.79 -23.12
C MET A 14 -3.56 8.56 -24.38
N ASP A 15 -3.66 7.87 -25.53
CA ASP A 15 -3.69 8.49 -26.87
C ASP A 15 -4.98 9.31 -27.10
N GLY A 16 -5.34 10.21 -26.18
CA GLY A 16 -6.44 11.17 -26.35
C GLY A 16 -7.87 10.61 -26.37
N CYS A 17 -8.08 9.33 -26.06
CA CYS A 17 -9.41 8.71 -26.01
C CYS A 17 -9.83 8.31 -24.58
N LYS A 18 -11.15 8.29 -24.35
CA LYS A 18 -11.81 7.91 -23.09
C LYS A 18 -11.68 6.43 -22.71
N ASP A 19 -10.83 5.67 -23.41
CA ASP A 19 -10.71 4.22 -23.28
C ASP A 19 -9.31 3.87 -22.78
N VAL A 20 -9.25 3.27 -21.59
CA VAL A 20 -8.04 2.71 -21.00
C VAL A 20 -7.68 1.43 -21.76
N ARG A 21 -6.61 1.48 -22.55
CA ARG A 21 -6.18 0.34 -23.38
C ARG A 21 -5.49 -0.76 -22.59
N ASP A 22 -4.58 -0.40 -21.69
CA ASP A 22 -3.85 -1.34 -20.84
C ASP A 22 -3.43 -0.67 -19.54
N VAL A 23 -3.16 -1.47 -18.51
CA VAL A 23 -2.74 -1.00 -17.19
C VAL A 23 -1.52 -1.81 -16.74
N CYS A 24 -0.44 -1.11 -16.42
CA CYS A 24 0.79 -1.79 -15.98
C CYS A 24 0.71 -2.23 -14.51
N ILE A 25 0.18 -1.38 -13.62
CA ILE A 25 0.14 -1.62 -12.18
C ILE A 25 -1.21 -1.18 -11.60
N VAL A 26 -1.80 -2.03 -10.75
CA VAL A 26 -3.01 -1.72 -9.98
C VAL A 26 -2.74 -1.94 -8.49
N ALA A 27 -2.94 -0.89 -7.70
CA ALA A 27 -2.88 -0.96 -6.25
C ALA A 27 -4.29 -1.13 -5.65
N CYS A 28 -4.58 -2.28 -5.06
CA CYS A 28 -5.88 -2.62 -4.47
C CYS A 28 -5.93 -2.30 -2.96
N ASP A 29 -7.12 -1.96 -2.46
CA ASP A 29 -7.37 -1.65 -1.04
C ASP A 29 -7.57 -2.88 -0.14
N GLY A 30 -7.36 -4.09 -0.67
CA GLY A 30 -7.58 -5.36 0.03
C GLY A 30 -9.02 -5.89 -0.08
N LEU A 31 -9.86 -5.30 -0.93
CA LEU A 31 -11.18 -5.81 -1.23
C LEU A 31 -11.11 -7.21 -1.86
N LYS A 32 -11.81 -8.18 -1.27
CA LYS A 32 -11.88 -9.55 -1.80
C LYS A 32 -12.47 -9.55 -3.21
N GLY A 33 -11.88 -10.32 -4.11
CA GLY A 33 -12.32 -10.43 -5.50
C GLY A 33 -11.92 -9.27 -6.42
N LEU A 34 -11.44 -8.14 -5.87
CA LEU A 34 -10.92 -7.04 -6.70
C LEU A 34 -9.66 -7.44 -7.48
N PRO A 35 -8.65 -8.12 -6.88
CA PRO A 35 -7.51 -8.61 -7.65
C PRO A 35 -7.90 -9.53 -8.80
N ASP A 36 -8.89 -10.41 -8.59
CA ASP A 36 -9.37 -11.34 -9.60
C ASP A 36 -10.07 -10.59 -10.74
N ALA A 37 -10.93 -9.61 -10.41
CA ALA A 37 -11.59 -8.76 -11.40
C ALA A 37 -10.60 -7.93 -12.23
N VAL A 38 -9.55 -7.40 -11.59
CA VAL A 38 -8.47 -6.68 -12.27
C VAL A 38 -7.71 -7.60 -13.20
N THR A 39 -7.33 -8.80 -12.74
CA THR A 39 -6.57 -9.77 -13.54
C THR A 39 -7.40 -10.32 -14.70
N ALA A 40 -8.72 -10.43 -14.52
CA ALA A 40 -9.64 -10.80 -15.59
C ALA A 40 -9.79 -9.69 -16.67
N THR A 41 -9.70 -8.42 -16.26
CA THR A 41 -9.86 -7.27 -17.17
C THR A 41 -8.53 -6.90 -17.86
N TRP A 42 -7.43 -6.90 -17.11
CA TRP A 42 -6.08 -6.59 -17.56
C TRP A 42 -5.13 -7.72 -17.13
N PRO A 43 -5.02 -8.81 -17.92
CA PRO A 43 -4.21 -9.98 -17.56
C PRO A 43 -2.70 -9.71 -17.44
N LYS A 44 -2.24 -8.57 -18.00
CA LYS A 44 -0.85 -8.13 -17.94
C LYS A 44 -0.57 -7.18 -16.76
N ALA A 45 -1.61 -6.74 -16.06
CA ALA A 45 -1.45 -5.81 -14.95
C ALA A 45 -0.82 -6.50 -13.76
N THR A 46 0.17 -5.84 -13.16
CA THR A 46 0.70 -6.24 -11.86
C THR A 46 -0.25 -5.74 -10.77
N VAL A 47 -0.88 -6.68 -10.04
CA VAL A 47 -1.77 -6.34 -8.93
C VAL A 47 -1.00 -6.37 -7.62
N GLN A 48 -1.08 -5.29 -6.84
CA GLN A 48 -0.42 -5.16 -5.55
C GLN A 48 -1.35 -4.57 -4.49
N ALA A 49 -1.02 -4.75 -3.22
CA ALA A 49 -1.71 -4.06 -2.14
C ALA A 49 -1.32 -2.58 -2.11
N CYS A 50 -2.30 -1.69 -1.95
CA CYS A 50 -2.07 -0.27 -1.80
C CYS A 50 -1.54 0.03 -0.39
N VAL A 51 -0.27 0.38 -0.31
CA VAL A 51 0.44 0.75 0.92
C VAL A 51 -0.25 1.89 1.70
N ILE A 52 -0.90 2.86 1.03
CA ILE A 52 -1.67 3.92 1.70
C ILE A 52 -2.88 3.31 2.42
N HIS A 53 -3.62 2.40 1.75
CA HIS A 53 -4.73 1.69 2.38
C HIS A 53 -4.24 0.76 3.49
N LEU A 54 -3.06 0.16 3.35
CA LEU A 54 -2.44 -0.67 4.38
C LEU A 54 -2.09 0.13 5.64
N ILE A 55 -1.49 1.33 5.48
CA ILE A 55 -1.23 2.26 6.58
C ILE A 55 -2.56 2.69 7.22
N ARG A 56 -3.54 3.17 6.44
CA ARG A 56 -4.85 3.60 6.96
C ARG A 56 -5.57 2.47 7.70
N ALA A 57 -5.53 1.25 7.18
CA ALA A 57 -6.08 0.05 7.83
C ALA A 57 -5.35 -0.27 9.15
N SER A 58 -4.07 0.07 9.27
CA SER A 58 -3.29 -0.10 10.49
C SER A 58 -3.70 0.90 11.58
N LEU A 59 -3.96 2.15 11.19
CA LEU A 59 -4.30 3.22 12.14
C LEU A 59 -5.65 3.02 12.84
N ARG A 60 -6.53 2.13 12.34
CA ARG A 60 -7.77 1.76 13.04
C ARG A 60 -7.53 1.10 14.40
N PHE A 61 -6.33 0.56 14.63
CA PHE A 61 -5.95 -0.13 15.87
C PHE A 61 -5.34 0.80 16.92
N ALA A 62 -5.09 2.06 16.57
CA ALA A 62 -4.51 3.06 17.47
C ALA A 62 -5.45 4.27 17.61
N SER A 63 -5.46 4.90 18.79
CA SER A 63 -6.14 6.19 18.98
C SER A 63 -5.50 7.26 18.10
N LYS A 64 -6.30 8.20 17.56
CA LYS A 64 -5.85 9.29 16.69
C LYS A 64 -4.65 10.06 17.25
N GLN A 65 -4.65 10.32 18.55
CA GLN A 65 -3.55 11.03 19.25
C GLN A 65 -2.20 10.29 19.18
N HIS A 66 -2.21 9.00 18.85
CA HIS A 66 -1.02 8.16 18.75
C HIS A 66 -0.66 7.81 17.30
N HIS A 67 -1.35 8.33 16.28
CA HIS A 67 -1.12 7.95 14.88
C HIS A 67 0.25 8.38 14.35
N ALA A 68 0.82 9.48 14.84
CA ALA A 68 2.07 10.03 14.32
C ALA A 68 3.23 9.02 14.33
N LYS A 69 3.42 8.29 15.44
CA LYS A 69 4.52 7.32 15.59
C LYS A 69 4.36 6.10 14.66
N PRO A 70 3.23 5.35 14.69
CA PRO A 70 3.00 4.25 13.74
C PRO A 70 3.08 4.70 12.28
N VAL A 71 2.55 5.88 11.91
CA VAL A 71 2.66 6.36 10.52
C VAL A 71 4.12 6.52 10.11
N ALA A 72 4.97 7.09 10.96
CA ALA A 72 6.38 7.29 10.63
C ALA A 72 7.12 5.96 10.43
N GLU A 73 6.93 4.99 11.33
CA GLU A 73 7.60 3.68 11.22
C GLU A 73 7.06 2.87 10.04
N LEU A 74 5.74 2.87 9.82
CA LEU A 74 5.14 2.16 8.68
C LEU A 74 5.53 2.79 7.33
N LYS A 75 5.74 4.12 7.28
CA LYS A 75 6.31 4.80 6.11
C LYS A 75 7.73 4.31 5.83
N ALA A 76 8.55 4.13 6.85
CA ALA A 76 9.94 3.67 6.70
C ALA A 76 10.00 2.28 6.05
N ILE A 77 9.05 1.39 6.35
CA ILE A 77 8.89 0.10 5.67
C ILE A 77 8.62 0.32 4.17
N CYS A 78 7.72 1.24 3.82
CA CYS A 78 7.34 1.53 2.43
C CYS A 78 8.40 2.28 1.63
N THR A 79 9.32 2.99 2.28
CA THR A 79 10.37 3.79 1.62
C THR A 79 11.75 3.15 1.73
N ALA A 80 11.82 1.89 2.15
CA ALA A 80 13.08 1.17 2.23
C ALA A 80 13.72 1.00 0.83
N PRO A 81 15.07 1.07 0.72
CA PRO A 81 15.75 1.08 -0.58
C PRO A 81 15.77 -0.28 -1.29
N THR A 82 15.50 -1.37 -0.56
CA THR A 82 15.47 -2.74 -1.08
C THR A 82 14.37 -3.56 -0.40
N GLU A 83 13.98 -4.68 -1.02
CA GLU A 83 13.08 -5.68 -0.43
C GLU A 83 13.55 -6.13 0.95
N GLN A 84 14.82 -6.52 1.03
CA GLN A 84 15.44 -7.02 2.25
C GLN A 84 15.42 -5.96 3.36
N ALA A 85 15.64 -4.69 3.01
CA ALA A 85 15.54 -3.59 3.95
C ALA A 85 14.09 -3.36 4.43
N ALA A 86 13.10 -3.53 3.54
CA ALA A 86 11.68 -3.44 3.92
C ALA A 86 11.27 -4.60 4.83
N GLU A 87 11.72 -5.82 4.53
CA GLU A 87 11.49 -7.02 5.36
C GLU A 87 12.11 -6.86 6.75
N GLN A 88 13.35 -6.37 6.81
CA GLN A 88 14.01 -6.07 8.08
C GLN A 88 13.28 -4.98 8.85
N ALA A 89 12.88 -3.87 8.20
CA ALA A 89 12.12 -2.81 8.84
C ALA A 89 10.77 -3.30 9.37
N LEU A 90 10.09 -4.23 8.67
CA LEU A 90 8.87 -4.86 9.16
C LEU A 90 9.14 -5.79 10.35
N ALA A 91 10.24 -6.53 10.36
CA ALA A 91 10.66 -7.36 11.49
C ALA A 91 11.02 -6.51 12.72
N ASP A 92 11.70 -5.38 12.52
CA ASP A 92 12.06 -4.43 13.56
C ASP A 92 10.80 -3.77 14.13
N PHE A 93 9.87 -3.33 13.28
CA PHE A 93 8.56 -2.82 13.71
C PHE A 93 7.81 -3.87 14.54
N ALA A 94 7.78 -5.13 14.08
CA ALA A 94 7.07 -6.22 14.73
C ALA A 94 7.62 -6.55 16.13
N SER A 95 8.94 -6.50 16.30
CA SER A 95 9.61 -6.75 17.57
C SER A 95 9.69 -5.52 18.48
N GLY A 96 9.53 -4.32 17.94
CA GLY A 96 9.54 -3.05 18.67
C GLY A 96 8.30 -2.77 19.50
N GLU A 97 8.32 -1.66 20.27
CA GLU A 97 7.26 -1.25 21.19
C GLU A 97 5.88 -1.17 20.48
N LEU A 98 5.84 -0.57 19.28
CA LEU A 98 4.59 -0.39 18.54
C LEU A 98 4.04 -1.72 18.00
N GLY A 99 4.90 -2.61 17.48
CA GLY A 99 4.47 -3.93 17.02
C GLY A 99 3.93 -4.80 18.15
N GLN A 100 4.59 -4.76 19.31
CA GLN A 100 4.13 -5.46 20.51
C GLN A 100 2.83 -4.87 21.06
N ARG A 101 2.69 -3.54 21.05
CA ARG A 101 1.48 -2.85 21.49
C ARG A 101 0.30 -3.05 20.53
N TYR A 102 0.57 -3.14 19.23
CA TYR A 102 -0.42 -3.25 18.16
C TYR A 102 -0.17 -4.48 17.27
N PRO A 103 -0.28 -5.71 17.80
CA PRO A 103 0.04 -6.93 17.03
C PRO A 103 -0.90 -7.15 15.85
N ALA A 104 -2.08 -6.51 15.84
CA ALA A 104 -2.99 -6.51 14.70
C ALA A 104 -2.44 -5.74 13.48
N ILE A 105 -1.61 -4.73 13.70
CA ILE A 105 -0.89 -4.03 12.62
C ILE A 105 0.09 -5.02 11.99
N VAL A 106 0.93 -5.68 12.78
CA VAL A 106 1.89 -6.69 12.30
C VAL A 106 1.20 -7.76 11.46
N ARG A 107 0.10 -8.35 11.96
CA ARG A 107 -0.68 -9.34 11.20
C ARG A 107 -1.24 -8.79 9.88
N THR A 108 -1.68 -7.54 9.87
CA THR A 108 -2.23 -6.89 8.66
C THR A 108 -1.14 -6.76 7.59
N TRP A 109 0.08 -6.40 7.98
CA TRP A 109 1.21 -6.26 7.07
C TRP A 109 1.77 -7.59 6.59
N GLN A 110 1.86 -8.60 7.48
CA GLN A 110 2.25 -9.96 7.11
C GLN A 110 1.22 -10.65 6.20
N ALA A 111 -0.08 -10.39 6.39
CA ALA A 111 -1.14 -10.95 5.55
C ALA A 111 -1.26 -10.24 4.19
N ALA A 112 -0.78 -9.00 4.08
CA ALA A 112 -0.59 -8.32 2.80
C ALA A 112 0.65 -8.93 2.11
N ASN A 113 0.51 -10.19 1.69
CA ASN A 113 1.53 -11.15 1.27
C ASN A 113 2.41 -10.71 0.07
N HIS A 114 2.39 -9.43 -0.33
CA HIS A 114 3.00 -8.89 -1.55
C HIS A 114 3.49 -7.44 -1.40
N VAL A 115 3.94 -7.00 -0.22
CA VAL A 115 4.71 -5.73 -0.15
C VAL A 115 6.07 -5.88 -0.86
N ALA A 116 6.46 -7.11 -1.17
CA ALA A 116 7.80 -7.50 -1.58
C ALA A 116 8.03 -7.81 -3.08
N PRO A 117 7.13 -8.36 -3.93
CA PRO A 117 7.60 -8.85 -5.24
C PRO A 117 7.95 -7.77 -6.28
N HIS A 118 7.61 -6.49 -6.05
CA HIS A 118 7.66 -5.46 -7.10
C HIS A 118 8.22 -4.09 -6.65
N TRP A 119 9.00 -4.05 -5.56
CA TRP A 119 9.59 -2.83 -4.98
C TRP A 119 10.40 -2.00 -5.97
N GLU A 120 11.17 -2.62 -6.88
CA GLU A 120 11.97 -1.90 -7.89
C GLU A 120 11.12 -1.08 -8.87
N LYS A 121 9.85 -1.46 -9.12
CA LYS A 121 8.98 -0.79 -10.10
C LYS A 121 8.06 0.26 -9.49
N ALA A 122 7.77 0.19 -8.19
CA ALA A 122 6.85 1.11 -7.51
C ALA A 122 7.54 2.36 -6.93
N LEU A 123 8.83 2.31 -6.59
CA LEU A 123 9.47 3.36 -5.79
C LEU A 123 9.77 4.68 -6.54
N ASN A 124 9.93 4.65 -7.87
CA ASN A 124 10.33 5.87 -8.61
C ASN A 124 9.18 6.78 -9.06
N GLN A 125 7.91 6.40 -8.88
CA GLN A 125 6.76 7.22 -9.33
C GLN A 125 5.86 7.76 -8.22
N PHE A 126 6.05 7.34 -6.97
CA PHE A 126 5.01 7.51 -5.93
C PHE A 126 5.35 8.46 -4.77
N SER A 127 6.58 8.95 -4.62
CA SER A 127 6.95 9.77 -3.45
C SER A 127 6.12 11.06 -3.32
N LEU A 128 5.81 11.73 -4.44
CA LEU A 128 5.01 12.96 -4.44
C LEU A 128 3.51 12.73 -4.18
N PHE A 129 2.98 11.55 -4.52
CA PHE A 129 1.58 11.19 -4.26
C PHE A 129 1.36 10.76 -2.80
N PHE A 130 2.39 10.22 -2.16
CA PHE A 130 2.32 9.64 -0.82
C PHE A 130 2.09 10.68 0.29
N GLU A 131 2.70 11.86 0.16
CA GLU A 131 2.63 12.89 1.19
C GLU A 131 1.27 13.60 1.22
N ASP A 132 0.68 13.87 0.06
CA ASP A 132 -0.62 14.53 -0.06
C ASP A 132 -1.75 13.67 0.54
N GLN A 133 -1.78 12.38 0.21
CA GLN A 133 -2.85 11.47 0.64
C GLN A 133 -2.82 11.12 2.13
N LEU A 134 -1.67 11.18 2.81
CA LEU A 134 -1.60 10.94 4.25
C LEU A 134 -1.81 12.21 5.08
N ASN A 135 -1.71 13.40 4.46
CA ASN A 135 -1.92 14.69 5.11
C ASN A 135 -3.30 15.33 4.84
N THR A 136 -4.06 14.84 3.86
CA THR A 136 -5.47 15.25 3.68
C THR A 136 -6.32 14.79 4.86
N LYS A 137 -6.88 15.78 5.56
CA LYS A 137 -7.76 15.68 6.74
C LYS A 137 -9.05 14.89 6.48
#